data_AF-A0A852AAS5-F1
#
_entry.id   AF-A0A852AAS5-F1
#
_cell.length_a   1.000
_cell.length_b   1.000
_cell.length_c   1.000
_cell.angle_alpha   90.00
_cell.angle_beta   90.00
_cell.angle_gamma   90.00
#
_symmetry.space_group_name_H-M   'P 1'
#
loop_
_entity.id
_entity.type
_entity.pdbx_description
1 polymer ?
#
loop_
_entity_poly.entity_id
_entity_poly.type
_entity_poly.pdbx_seq_one_letter_code
_entity_poly.pdbx_strand_id
1 'polypeptide(L)'
;MSGLQMLPECTRCRNGIVGTIVKARDKLYHPECFMCDDCGLNLKQRGYFFIEEQLYCETHAKERVKPPEGYDVVAVYPNAKVELV
;
A
#
# COMPACT_ATOMS: atom_id res chain seq x y z
N MET A 1 -26.67 1.20 -20.72
CA MET A 1 -26.72 0.52 -19.41
C MET A 1 -25.41 0.85 -18.69
N SER A 2 -25.36 1.97 -17.99
CA SER A 2 -24.11 2.57 -17.50
C SER A 2 -24.19 2.67 -15.98
N GLY A 3 -23.77 1.61 -15.30
CA GLY A 3 -23.93 1.49 -13.84
C GLY A 3 -22.75 0.84 -13.14
N LEU A 4 -21.57 0.84 -13.75
CA LEU A 4 -20.36 0.44 -13.04
C LEU A 4 -19.87 1.65 -12.26
N GLN A 5 -20.34 1.71 -11.02
CA GLN A 5 -19.90 2.56 -9.93
C GLN A 5 -18.37 2.70 -9.96
N MET A 6 -17.87 3.93 -9.80
CA MET A 6 -16.43 4.24 -9.85
C MET A 6 -15.71 3.56 -8.67
N LEU A 7 -15.29 2.31 -8.87
CA LEU A 7 -14.54 1.56 -7.88
C LEU A 7 -13.05 1.94 -8.00
N PRO A 8 -12.38 2.18 -6.87
CA PRO A 8 -10.95 2.42 -6.87
C PRO A 8 -10.20 1.21 -7.42
N GLU A 9 -9.31 1.41 -8.39
CA GLU A 9 -8.56 0.33 -9.01
C GLU A 9 -7.32 -0.02 -8.18
N CYS A 10 -7.15 -1.29 -7.84
CA CYS A 10 -5.95 -1.77 -7.16
C CYS A 10 -4.74 -1.66 -8.10
N THR A 11 -3.71 -0.90 -7.73
CA THR A 11 -2.52 -0.73 -8.55
C THR A 11 -1.74 -2.04 -8.76
N ARG A 12 -1.85 -3.00 -7.83
CA ARG A 12 -1.16 -4.30 -7.93
C ARG A 12 -1.87 -5.29 -8.86
N CYS A 13 -3.18 -5.48 -8.70
CA CYS A 13 -3.94 -6.47 -9.47
C CYS A 13 -4.82 -5.87 -10.58
N ARG A 14 -4.86 -4.54 -10.70
CA ARG A 14 -5.68 -3.75 -11.63
C ARG A 14 -7.16 -4.12 -11.66
N ASN A 15 -7.67 -4.60 -10.53
CA ASN A 15 -9.08 -4.90 -10.33
C ASN A 15 -9.73 -3.83 -9.45
N GLY A 16 -11.03 -3.59 -9.67
CA GLY A 16 -11.81 -2.71 -8.81
C GLY A 16 -11.89 -3.25 -7.39
N ILE A 17 -11.54 -2.41 -6.42
CA ILE A 17 -11.60 -2.74 -4.99
C ILE A 17 -13.01 -2.45 -4.49
N VAL A 18 -13.67 -3.49 -3.99
CA VAL A 18 -15.00 -3.39 -3.37
C VAL A 18 -14.84 -3.48 -1.85
N GLY A 19 -15.32 -2.47 -1.13
CA GLY A 19 -15.24 -2.41 0.33
C GLY A 19 -13.94 -1.76 0.84
N THR A 20 -13.10 -2.52 1.55
CA THR A 20 -11.92 -1.98 2.23
C THR A 20 -10.78 -1.69 1.25
N ILE A 21 -10.33 -0.42 1.22
CA ILE A 21 -9.19 0.03 0.42
C ILE A 21 -8.00 0.36 1.33
N VAL A 22 -6.80 0.01 0.85
CA VAL A 22 -5.55 0.49 1.46
C VAL A 22 -4.99 1.57 0.53
N LYS A 23 -5.05 2.81 1.00
CA LYS A 23 -4.43 3.94 0.30
C LYS A 23 -3.01 4.14 0.83
N ALA A 24 -2.03 4.02 -0.06
CA ALA A 24 -0.62 4.30 0.23
C ALA A 24 -0.15 5.42 -0.68
N ARG A 25 0.06 6.62 -0.11
CA ARG A 25 0.29 7.89 -0.83
C ARG A 25 -0.80 8.13 -1.88
N ASP A 26 -0.49 7.96 -3.16
CA ASP A 26 -1.40 8.15 -4.30
C ASP A 26 -1.85 6.84 -4.95
N LYS A 27 -1.46 5.69 -4.40
CA LYS A 27 -1.80 4.37 -4.91
C LYS A 27 -2.83 3.67 -4.03
N LEU A 28 -3.67 2.86 -4.66
CA LEU A 28 -4.76 2.13 -4.01
C LEU A 28 -4.48 0.64 -4.13
N TYR A 29 -4.65 -0.08 -3.04
CA TYR A 29 -4.38 -1.51 -2.97
C TYR A 29 -5.50 -2.22 -2.22
N HIS A 30 -5.73 -3.49 -2.58
CA HIS A 30 -6.46 -4.37 -1.68
C HIS A 30 -5.68 -4.58 -0.39
N PRO A 31 -6.34 -4.79 0.76
CA PRO A 31 -5.69 -5.19 2.00
C PRO A 31 -4.89 -6.48 1.88
N GLU A 32 -5.23 -7.34 0.93
CA GLU A 32 -4.48 -8.57 0.61
C GLU A 32 -3.36 -8.33 -0.42
N CYS A 33 -3.54 -7.38 -1.34
CA CYS A 33 -2.51 -6.98 -2.28
C CYS A 33 -1.43 -6.09 -1.64
N PHE A 34 -1.64 -5.64 -0.41
CA PHE A 34 -0.70 -4.80 0.32
C PHE A 34 0.45 -5.64 0.92
N MET A 35 1.30 -6.14 0.02
CA MET A 35 2.37 -7.07 0.34
C MET A 35 3.69 -6.63 -0.32
N CYS A 36 4.81 -7.13 0.19
CA CYS A 36 6.12 -6.87 -0.39
C CYS A 36 6.16 -7.34 -1.86
N ASP A 37 6.77 -6.55 -2.72
CA ASP A 37 6.95 -6.91 -4.13
C ASP A 37 7.94 -8.09 -4.26
N ASP A 38 9.05 -8.06 -3.53
CA ASP A 38 10.06 -9.12 -3.55
C ASP A 38 9.61 -10.47 -2.96
N CYS A 39 9.05 -10.47 -1.76
CA CYS A 39 8.76 -11.71 -1.04
C CYS A 39 7.28 -11.99 -0.86
N GLY A 40 6.40 -11.09 -1.29
CA GLY A 40 4.96 -11.26 -1.10
C GLY A 40 4.51 -11.23 0.37
N LEU A 41 5.37 -10.77 1.29
CA LEU A 41 5.03 -10.70 2.70
C LEU A 41 3.95 -9.63 2.94
N ASN A 42 2.86 -9.99 3.61
CA ASN A 42 1.79 -9.05 3.90
C ASN A 42 2.28 -7.93 4.85
N LEU A 43 2.16 -6.68 4.41
CA LEU A 43 2.62 -5.49 5.11
C LEU A 43 1.49 -4.77 5.83
N LYS A 44 0.27 -5.33 5.86
CA LYS A 44 -0.85 -4.71 6.58
C LYS A 44 -0.61 -4.66 8.10
N GLN A 45 -0.01 -5.72 8.65
CA GLN A 45 0.26 -5.85 10.09
C GLN A 45 1.70 -5.50 10.48
N ARG A 46 2.55 -5.19 9.51
CA ARG A 46 3.97 -4.91 9.69
C ARG A 46 4.27 -3.56 9.07
N GLY A 47 5.27 -2.84 9.54
CA GLY A 47 5.70 -1.62 8.86
C GLY A 47 5.98 -1.90 7.38
N TYR A 48 5.50 -1.03 6.50
CA TYR A 48 5.80 -1.07 5.07
C TYR A 48 6.72 0.08 4.69
N PHE A 49 7.47 -0.12 3.63
CA PHE A 49 8.32 0.91 3.04
C PHE A 49 7.94 1.08 1.58
N PHE A 50 7.82 2.33 1.16
CA PHE A 50 7.43 2.69 -0.19
C PHE A 50 8.66 3.25 -0.91
N ILE A 51 9.26 2.45 -1.81
CA ILE A 51 10.51 2.76 -2.52
C ILE A 51 10.21 2.66 -4.00
N GLU A 52 10.53 3.69 -4.80
CA GLU A 52 10.28 3.70 -6.25
C GLU A 52 8.84 3.29 -6.64
N GLU A 53 7.88 3.74 -5.84
CA GLU A 53 6.46 3.42 -6.01
C GLU A 53 6.05 1.95 -5.85
N GLN A 54 6.95 1.15 -5.26
CA GLN A 54 6.79 -0.26 -4.94
C GLN A 54 6.80 -0.45 -3.41
N LEU A 55 6.10 -1.48 -2.94
CA LEU A 55 5.96 -1.81 -1.52
C LEU A 55 6.99 -2.86 -1.13
N TYR A 56 7.76 -2.57 -0.08
CA TYR A 56 8.78 -3.47 0.44
C TYR A 56 8.59 -3.72 1.94
N CYS A 57 8.94 -4.92 2.38
CA CYS A 57 9.03 -5.25 3.80
C CYS A 57 10.25 -4.57 4.43
N GLU A 58 10.26 -4.46 5.76
CA GLU A 58 11.36 -3.84 6.50
C GLU A 58 12.75 -4.37 6.10
N THR A 59 12.89 -5.68 5.91
CA THR A 59 14.16 -6.30 5.50
C THR A 59 14.61 -5.83 4.11
N HIS A 60 13.77 -6.06 3.09
CA HIS A 60 14.10 -5.70 1.71
C HIS A 60 14.17 -4.20 1.48
N ALA A 61 13.44 -3.43 2.28
CA ALA A 61 13.52 -2.00 2.28
C ALA A 61 14.87 -1.52 2.80
N LYS A 62 15.29 -1.97 3.99
CA LYS A 62 16.59 -1.61 4.58
C LYS A 62 17.77 -1.90 3.66
N GLU A 63 17.69 -2.98 2.87
CA GLU A 63 18.73 -3.30 1.88
C GLU A 63 18.72 -2.37 0.66
N ARG A 64 17.55 -1.85 0.27
CA ARG A 64 17.37 -0.98 -0.89
C ARG A 64 17.58 0.50 -0.58
N VAL A 65 17.05 0.99 0.53
CA VAL A 65 17.25 2.37 0.97
C VAL A 65 18.52 2.50 1.80
N LYS A 66 19.64 2.85 1.14
CA LYS A 66 20.64 3.69 1.81
C LYS A 66 20.00 5.06 1.98
N PRO A 67 19.76 5.57 3.21
CA PRO A 67 19.01 6.81 3.38
C PRO A 67 19.73 7.96 2.68
N PRO A 68 19.12 8.63 1.68
CA PRO A 68 19.41 10.03 1.46
C PRO A 68 18.69 10.81 2.56
N GLU A 69 19.42 11.67 3.27
CA GLU A 69 18.86 12.60 4.26
C GLU A 69 17.67 13.35 3.64
N GLY A 70 16.45 13.10 4.14
CA GLY A 70 15.30 13.98 3.87
C GLY A 70 14.20 13.49 2.94
N TYR A 71 14.04 12.19 2.65
CA TYR A 71 12.78 11.72 2.04
C TYR A 71 11.80 11.23 3.11
N ASP A 72 10.64 11.88 3.20
CA ASP A 72 9.59 11.57 4.17
C ASP A 72 9.18 10.10 4.09
N VAL A 73 9.70 9.30 5.02
CA VAL A 73 9.10 8.04 5.44
C VAL A 73 7.79 8.38 6.14
N VAL A 74 6.80 8.79 5.35
CA VAL A 74 5.42 8.78 5.79
C VAL A 74 5.02 7.31 5.93
N ALA A 75 5.51 6.68 7.00
CA ALA A 75 4.72 5.77 7.78
C ALA A 75 3.53 6.60 8.28
N VAL A 76 2.59 6.90 7.39
CA VAL A 76 1.24 7.27 7.80
C VAL A 76 0.66 5.97 8.33
N TYR A 77 0.99 5.67 9.58
CA TYR A 77 -0.02 5.20 10.50
C TYR A 77 -0.63 6.47 11.11
N PRO A 78 -1.60 7.14 10.47
CA PRO A 78 -2.56 7.80 11.31
C PRO A 78 -3.36 6.67 11.96
N ASN A 79 -3.66 6.81 13.25
CA ASN A 79 -4.77 6.10 13.89
C ASN A 79 -6.10 6.48 13.20
N ALA A 80 -6.24 6.19 11.91
CA ALA A 80 -7.51 6.22 11.24
C ALA A 80 -8.19 4.94 11.68
N LYS A 81 -9.18 5.10 12.57
CA LYS A 81 -10.27 4.14 12.71
C LYS A 81 -10.54 3.58 11.32
N VAL A 82 -10.25 2.30 11.14
CA VAL A 82 -10.77 1.55 10.00
C VAL A 82 -12.27 1.50 10.26
N GLU A 83 -12.99 2.55 9.85
CA GLU A 83 -14.44 2.47 9.81
C GLU A 83 -14.78 1.57 8.64
N LEU A 84 -15.07 0.32 9.03
CA LEU A 84 -15.90 -0.59 8.27
C LEU A 84 -17.28 0.08 8.17
N VAL A 85 -17.56 0.70 7.02
CA VAL A 85 -18.94 1.02 6.62
C VAL A 85 -19.51 -0.20 5.92
#